data_AF-A0AA45MW63-F1
#
_entry.id   AF-A0AA45MW63-F1
#
_cell.length_a   1.000
_cell.length_b   1.000
_cell.length_c   1.000
_cell.angle_alpha   90.00
_cell.angle_beta   90.00
_cell.angle_gamma   90.00
#
_symmetry.space_group_name_H-M   'P 1'
#
loop_
_entity.id
_entity.type
_entity.pdbx_description
1 polymer ?
#
loop_
_entity_poly.entity_id
_entity_poly.type
_entity_poly.pdbx_seq_one_letter_code
_entity_poly.pdbx_strand_id
1 'polypeptide(L)'
;MTVGEVRAHDKELQALVSVGMLRVKEAKLVREKTDHYVDTGNQVEVKSYEVTEAGQKFYLDIGLHKDLCYAQAIPVTIVKWEGPMQRGSHEVVDVTFKRKVGELADWAKGEQFKDVFSVKQALREISEDEATATLKRTSEGWEAL
;
A
#
# COMPACT_ATOMS: atom_id res chain seq x y z
N MET A 1 4.91 -0.99 -8.46
CA MET A 1 3.93 0.08 -8.22
C MET A 1 2.69 -0.57 -7.60
N THR A 2 2.52 -0.36 -6.30
CA THR A 2 1.46 -0.97 -5.48
C THR A 2 0.17 -0.17 -5.60
N VAL A 3 -0.98 -0.78 -5.33
CA VAL A 3 -2.26 -0.08 -5.37
C VAL A 3 -3.05 -0.31 -4.08
N GLY A 4 -3.48 0.81 -3.48
CA GLY A 4 -4.28 0.89 -2.25
C GLY A 4 -3.44 1.27 -1.03
N GLU A 5 -3.53 2.52 -0.59
CA GLU A 5 -3.05 2.98 0.73
C GLU A 5 -4.18 2.76 1.75
N VAL A 6 -3.88 2.16 2.89
CA VAL A 6 -4.85 1.98 3.98
C VAL A 6 -4.50 2.94 5.12
N ARG A 7 -5.22 4.06 5.22
CA ARG A 7 -5.18 4.94 6.41
C ARG A 7 -6.20 4.47 7.44
N ALA A 8 -5.83 3.50 8.26
CA ALA A 8 -6.80 2.69 8.99
C ALA A 8 -7.54 3.42 10.13
N HIS A 9 -8.84 3.66 9.95
CA HIS A 9 -9.85 3.85 10.99
C HIS A 9 -10.24 2.50 11.62
N ASP A 10 -10.87 2.48 12.80
CA ASP A 10 -11.15 1.24 13.57
C ASP A 10 -11.82 0.13 12.73
N LYS A 11 -12.77 0.49 11.84
CA LYS A 11 -13.44 -0.47 10.94
C LYS A 11 -12.49 -1.15 9.95
N GLU A 12 -11.51 -0.44 9.44
CA GLU A 12 -10.51 -0.97 8.49
C GLU A 12 -9.55 -1.92 9.19
N LEU A 13 -9.11 -1.57 10.41
CA LEU A 13 -8.30 -2.46 11.24
C LEU A 13 -9.06 -3.75 11.58
N GLN A 14 -10.34 -3.66 11.95
CA GLN A 14 -11.17 -4.83 12.21
C GLN A 14 -11.39 -5.68 10.96
N ALA A 15 -11.58 -5.07 9.80
CA ALA A 15 -11.68 -5.80 8.54
C ALA A 15 -10.40 -6.59 8.26
N LEU A 16 -9.22 -5.99 8.46
CA LEU A 16 -7.93 -6.67 8.30
C LEU A 16 -7.69 -7.79 9.33
N VAL A 17 -8.19 -7.63 10.56
CA VAL A 17 -8.18 -8.71 11.57
C VAL A 17 -9.08 -9.86 11.14
N SER A 18 -10.28 -9.57 10.61
CA SER A 18 -11.26 -10.60 10.20
C SER A 18 -10.75 -11.50 9.07
N VAL A 19 -9.85 -10.99 8.23
CA VAL A 19 -9.22 -11.72 7.13
C VAL A 19 -7.82 -12.24 7.48
N GLY A 20 -7.42 -12.14 8.75
CA GLY A 20 -6.17 -12.70 9.28
C GLY A 20 -4.89 -11.95 8.89
N MET A 21 -4.99 -10.73 8.35
CA MET A 21 -3.82 -9.92 7.99
C MET A 21 -3.22 -9.20 9.20
N LEU A 22 -4.05 -8.86 10.17
CA LEU A 22 -3.64 -8.29 11.46
C LEU A 22 -4.09 -9.20 12.61
N ARG A 23 -3.39 -9.12 13.73
CA ARG A 23 -3.85 -9.63 15.03
C ARG A 23 -3.97 -8.49 16.03
N VAL A 24 -5.01 -8.55 16.85
CA VAL A 24 -5.18 -7.62 17.97
C VAL A 24 -4.32 -8.10 19.12
N LYS A 25 -3.63 -7.16 19.75
CA LYS A 25 -2.94 -7.35 21.02
C LYS A 25 -3.42 -6.30 22.00
N GLU A 26 -4.00 -6.77 23.10
CA GLU A 26 -4.34 -5.89 24.22
C GLU A 26 -3.05 -5.38 24.84
N ALA A 27 -2.94 -4.06 24.96
CA ALA A 27 -1.81 -3.41 25.58
C ALA A 27 -2.30 -2.46 26.65
N LYS A 28 -1.57 -2.39 27.76
CA LYS A 28 -1.78 -1.38 28.79
C LYS A 28 -0.73 -0.30 28.56
N LEU A 29 -1.15 0.86 28.09
CA LEU A 29 -0.26 2.01 27.95
C LEU A 29 -0.38 2.90 29.18
N VAL A 30 0.78 3.29 29.71
CA VAL A 30 0.84 4.36 30.70
C VAL A 30 0.70 5.66 29.94
N ARG A 31 -0.23 6.52 30.39
CA ARG A 31 -0.44 7.82 29.76
C ARG A 31 0.76 8.71 30.07
N GLU A 32 1.59 9.00 29.07
CA GLU A 32 2.72 9.92 29.25
C GLU A 32 2.25 11.36 29.48
N LYS A 33 3.03 12.10 30.26
CA LYS A 33 2.78 13.50 30.59
C LYS A 33 2.89 14.36 29.33
N THR A 34 1.83 15.13 29.04
CA THR A 34 1.87 16.23 28.06
C THR A 34 1.57 17.53 28.80
N ASP A 35 2.05 18.67 28.28
CA ASP A 35 2.05 19.99 28.96
C ASP A 35 0.66 20.51 29.41
N HIS A 36 -0.43 19.82 29.04
CA HIS A 36 -1.81 20.18 29.35
C HIS A 36 -2.60 19.10 30.11
N TYR A 37 -1.96 18.02 30.57
CA TYR A 37 -2.65 16.92 31.26
C TYR A 37 -1.98 16.59 32.60
N VAL A 38 -2.77 16.60 33.68
CA VAL A 38 -2.32 16.16 35.01
C VAL A 38 -2.11 14.65 34.99
N ASP A 39 -0.90 14.24 35.34
CA ASP A 39 -0.51 12.85 35.49
C ASP A 39 -1.36 12.19 36.58
N THR A 40 -2.01 11.08 36.22
CA THR A 40 -2.82 10.28 37.15
C THR A 40 -2.23 8.90 37.38
N GLY A 41 -1.12 8.53 36.73
CA GLY A 41 -0.57 7.16 36.75
C GLY A 41 -1.52 6.08 36.22
N ASN A 42 -2.66 6.48 35.64
CA ASN A 42 -3.69 5.55 35.19
C ASN A 42 -3.24 4.85 33.91
N GLN A 43 -3.18 3.51 33.97
CA GLN A 43 -3.03 2.68 32.79
C GLN A 43 -4.32 2.72 31.97
N VAL A 44 -4.17 2.97 30.67
CA VAL A 44 -5.27 2.88 29.71
C VAL A 44 -5.11 1.58 28.94
N GLU A 45 -6.15 0.76 28.92
CA GLU A 45 -6.22 -0.39 28.04
C GLU A 45 -6.45 0.10 26.61
N VAL A 46 -5.54 -0.25 25.72
CA VAL A 46 -5.60 0.08 24.30
C VAL A 46 -5.50 -1.18 23.46
N LYS A 47 -6.08 -1.13 22.27
CA LYS A 47 -5.88 -2.15 21.24
C LYS A 47 -4.66 -1.78 20.40
N SER A 48 -3.65 -2.63 20.42
CA SER A 48 -2.54 -2.58 19.45
C SER A 48 -2.76 -3.63 18.37
N TYR A 49 -2.19 -3.39 17.18
CA TYR A 49 -2.34 -4.28 16.03
C TYR A 49 -0.94 -4.68 15.53
N GLU A 50 -0.75 -5.97 15.30
CA GLU A 50 0.48 -6.52 14.74
C GLU A 50 0.18 -7.20 13.41
N VAL A 51 1.05 -7.00 12.42
CA VAL A 51 0.96 -7.69 11.12
C VAL A 51 1.27 -9.17 11.35
N THR A 52 0.42 -10.05 10.81
CA THR A 52 0.62 -11.50 10.91
C THR A 52 1.67 -11.97 9.88
N GLU A 53 2.15 -13.20 10.00
CA GLU A 53 3.02 -13.80 8.97
C GLU A 53 2.34 -13.84 7.59
N ALA A 54 1.02 -14.00 7.56
CA ALA A 54 0.24 -13.93 6.33
C ALA A 54 0.19 -12.50 5.78
N GLY A 55 -0.04 -11.51 6.65
CA GLY A 55 -0.05 -10.08 6.30
C GLY A 55 1.31 -9.60 5.77
N GLN A 56 2.41 -10.11 6.33
CA GLN A 56 3.76 -9.71 5.93
C GLN A 56 4.04 -9.93 4.43
N LYS A 57 3.41 -10.94 3.82
CA LYS A 57 3.55 -11.24 2.38
C LYS A 57 2.97 -10.15 1.48
N PHE A 58 2.03 -9.38 2.01
CA PHE A 58 1.33 -8.30 1.31
C PHE A 58 1.74 -6.93 1.84
N TYR A 59 2.60 -6.90 2.84
CA TYR A 59 3.02 -5.70 3.52
C TYR A 59 4.13 -5.01 2.75
N LEU A 60 3.89 -3.75 2.41
CA LEU A 60 4.85 -2.88 1.77
C LEU A 60 5.29 -1.80 2.77
N ASP A 61 6.58 -1.74 3.02
CA ASP A 61 7.21 -0.67 3.79
C ASP A 61 7.97 0.25 2.83
N ILE A 62 7.37 1.40 2.50
CA ILE A 62 8.03 2.46 1.71
C ILE A 62 8.46 3.62 2.62
N GLY A 63 8.81 3.33 3.88
CA GLY A 63 9.29 4.29 4.85
C GLY A 63 8.15 5.01 5.58
N LEU A 64 7.67 6.11 5.01
CA LEU A 64 6.59 6.92 5.62
C LEU A 64 5.21 6.29 5.50
N HIS A 65 5.05 5.34 4.57
CA HIS A 65 3.80 4.63 4.36
C HIS A 65 4.03 3.12 4.50
N LYS A 66 3.11 2.51 5.25
CA LYS A 66 3.10 1.09 5.58
C LYS A 66 1.75 0.56 5.15
N ASP A 67 1.74 -0.20 4.06
CA ASP A 67 0.50 -0.58 3.38
C ASP A 67 0.36 -2.09 3.22
N LEU A 68 -0.88 -2.57 3.21
CA LEU A 68 -1.22 -3.96 2.85
C LEU A 68 -1.83 -3.98 1.46
N CYS A 69 -1.10 -4.51 0.49
CA CYS A 69 -1.49 -4.54 -0.91
C CYS A 69 -2.36 -5.76 -1.21
N TYR A 70 -3.60 -5.55 -1.63
CA TYR A 70 -4.51 -6.64 -1.99
C TYR A 70 -4.41 -7.07 -3.46
N ALA A 71 -3.80 -6.27 -4.33
CA ALA A 71 -3.60 -6.60 -5.73
C ALA A 71 -2.34 -5.92 -6.31
N GLN A 72 -1.85 -6.43 -7.42
CA GLN A 72 -0.75 -5.82 -8.19
C GLN A 72 -1.28 -5.22 -9.49
N ALA A 73 -0.79 -4.04 -9.86
CA ALA A 73 -1.03 -3.49 -11.19
C ALA A 73 0.05 -4.00 -12.17
N ILE A 74 -0.37 -4.54 -13.30
CA ILE A 74 0.50 -5.14 -14.32
C ILE A 74 0.48 -4.23 -15.56
N PRO A 75 1.65 -3.75 -16.04
CA PRO A 75 1.72 -3.04 -17.31
C PRO A 75 1.34 -3.96 -18.46
N VAL A 76 0.46 -3.50 -19.35
CA VAL A 76 -0.03 -4.30 -20.49
C VAL A 76 0.34 -3.73 -21.84
N THR A 77 0.46 -2.40 -21.96
CA THR A 77 0.69 -1.77 -23.26
C THR A 77 1.39 -0.44 -23.03
N ILE A 78 2.52 -0.22 -23.70
CA ILE A 78 3.16 1.09 -23.77
C ILE A 78 2.35 1.95 -24.74
N VAL A 79 1.91 3.11 -24.28
CA VAL A 79 1.14 4.08 -25.08
C VAL A 79 1.97 5.30 -25.45
N LYS A 80 3.02 5.60 -24.69
CA LYS A 80 3.93 6.71 -24.96
C LYS A 80 5.35 6.38 -24.51
N TRP A 81 6.34 6.85 -25.28
CA TRP A 81 7.76 6.73 -24.98
C TRP A 81 8.45 8.06 -25.29
N GLU A 82 9.02 8.70 -24.27
CA GLU A 82 9.63 10.02 -24.38
C GLU A 82 11.10 10.00 -23.96
N GLY A 83 11.97 10.54 -24.82
CA GLY A 83 13.42 10.47 -24.67
C GLY A 83 14.08 9.64 -25.79
N PRO A 84 15.34 9.21 -25.62
CA PRO A 84 16.16 9.38 -24.42
C PRO A 84 16.52 10.83 -24.12
N MET A 85 16.69 11.14 -22.83
CA MET A 85 17.15 12.44 -22.34
C MET A 85 18.18 12.27 -21.23
N GLN A 86 19.08 13.24 -21.08
CA GLN A 86 20.12 13.20 -20.05
C GLN A 86 19.59 13.74 -18.73
N ARG A 87 19.64 12.94 -17.65
CA ARG A 87 19.34 13.36 -16.27
C ARG A 87 20.56 13.07 -15.38
N GLY A 88 21.37 14.10 -15.16
CA GLY A 88 22.66 13.97 -14.49
C GLY A 88 23.63 13.11 -15.31
N SER A 89 24.26 12.11 -14.69
CA SER A 89 25.17 11.17 -15.37
C SER A 89 24.45 10.01 -16.08
N HIS A 90 23.12 9.99 -16.12
CA HIS A 90 22.34 8.88 -16.67
C HIS A 90 21.46 9.33 -17.83
N GLU A 91 21.29 8.43 -18.80
CA GLU A 91 20.27 8.56 -19.83
C GLU A 91 18.96 7.95 -19.32
N VAL A 92 17.85 8.67 -19.45
CA VAL A 92 16.53 8.26 -18.99
C VAL A 92 15.48 8.39 -20.09
N VAL A 93 14.40 7.63 -19.96
CA VAL A 93 13.18 7.72 -20.76
C VAL A 93 11.98 7.75 -19.84
N ASP A 94 10.93 8.47 -20.22
CA ASP A 94 9.63 8.36 -19.58
C ASP A 94 8.71 7.47 -20.43
N VAL A 95 8.17 6.42 -19.82
CA VAL A 95 7.33 5.44 -20.49
C VAL A 95 5.95 5.48 -19.87
N THR A 96 4.95 5.88 -20.66
CA THR A 96 3.54 5.80 -20.27
C THR A 96 2.95 4.50 -20.77
N PHE A 97 2.25 3.80 -19.90
CA PHE A 97 1.64 2.50 -20.18
C PHE A 97 0.25 2.37 -19.56
N LYS A 98 -0.61 1.63 -20.26
CA LYS A 98 -1.85 1.11 -19.69
C LYS A 98 -1.54 -0.04 -18.74
N ARG A 99 -2.35 -0.15 -17.69
CA ARG A 99 -2.26 -1.19 -16.67
C ARG A 99 -3.53 -2.01 -16.65
N LYS A 100 -3.41 -3.24 -16.16
CA LYS A 100 -4.55 -4.01 -15.67
C LYS A 100 -4.29 -4.42 -14.24
N VAL A 101 -5.36 -4.72 -13.51
CA VAL A 101 -5.22 -5.40 -12.22
C VAL A 101 -4.83 -6.85 -12.50
N GLY A 102 -3.77 -7.31 -11.83
CA GLY A 102 -3.45 -8.72 -11.71
C GLY A 102 -4.42 -9.46 -10.80
N GLU A 103 -3.96 -10.56 -10.23
CA GLU A 103 -4.79 -11.35 -9.33
C GLU A 103 -5.04 -10.60 -8.00
N LEU A 104 -6.30 -10.57 -7.58
CA LEU A 104 -6.71 -10.11 -6.26
C LEU A 104 -6.39 -11.20 -5.24
N ALA A 105 -5.73 -10.85 -4.15
CA ALA A 105 -5.42 -11.79 -3.08
C ALA A 105 -6.70 -12.42 -2.51
N ASP A 106 -6.66 -13.72 -2.19
CA ASP A 106 -7.85 -14.46 -1.75
C ASP A 106 -8.55 -13.83 -0.55
N TRP A 107 -7.77 -13.31 0.40
CA TRP A 107 -8.26 -12.65 1.61
C TRP A 107 -9.03 -11.35 1.31
N ALA A 108 -8.79 -10.71 0.17
CA ALA A 108 -9.47 -9.49 -0.26
C ALA A 108 -10.71 -9.75 -1.14
N LYS A 109 -11.03 -11.01 -1.45
CA LYS A 109 -12.20 -11.37 -2.28
C LYS A 109 -13.52 -11.29 -1.52
N GLY A 110 -13.51 -11.22 -0.19
CA GLY A 110 -14.72 -11.13 0.64
C GLY A 110 -15.46 -9.80 0.48
N GLU A 111 -16.80 -9.82 0.41
CA GLU A 111 -17.61 -8.61 0.18
C GLU A 111 -17.44 -7.56 1.29
N GLN A 112 -17.39 -7.99 2.56
CA GLN A 112 -17.15 -7.08 3.68
C GLN A 112 -15.82 -6.32 3.53
N PHE A 113 -14.76 -7.01 3.09
CA PHE A 113 -13.47 -6.37 2.83
C PHE A 113 -13.57 -5.39 1.66
N LYS A 114 -14.21 -5.81 0.56
CA LYS A 114 -14.40 -4.95 -0.61
C LYS A 114 -15.18 -3.67 -0.31
N ASP A 115 -16.19 -3.76 0.56
CA ASP A 115 -17.03 -2.62 0.92
C ASP A 115 -16.27 -1.64 1.83
N VAL A 116 -15.55 -2.15 2.83
CA VAL A 116 -14.74 -1.31 3.74
C VAL A 116 -13.64 -0.58 2.99
N PHE A 117 -12.98 -1.25 2.05
CA PHE A 117 -11.84 -0.68 1.31
C PHE A 117 -12.17 -0.20 -0.11
N SER A 118 -13.45 -0.12 -0.47
CA SER A 118 -13.91 0.29 -1.80
C SER A 118 -13.18 -0.41 -2.96
N VAL A 119 -12.82 -1.69 -2.78
CA VAL A 119 -11.91 -2.43 -3.68
C VAL A 119 -12.43 -2.42 -5.12
N LYS A 120 -13.75 -2.55 -5.33
CA LYS A 120 -14.35 -2.55 -6.67
C LYS A 120 -14.05 -1.25 -7.44
N GLN A 121 -14.10 -0.11 -6.74
CA GLN A 121 -13.80 1.19 -7.34
C GLN A 121 -12.31 1.30 -7.68
N ALA A 122 -11.43 0.96 -6.73
CA ALA A 122 -9.98 0.98 -6.95
C ALA A 122 -9.57 0.09 -8.14
N LEU A 123 -10.15 -1.11 -8.25
CA LEU A 123 -9.89 -2.02 -9.36
C LEU A 123 -10.29 -1.42 -10.72
N ARG A 124 -11.42 -0.71 -10.76
CA ARG A 124 -11.90 -0.04 -11.97
C ARG A 124 -10.97 1.09 -12.39
N GLU A 125 -10.62 1.97 -11.45
CA GLU A 125 -9.74 3.11 -11.69
C GLU A 125 -8.39 2.66 -12.26
N ILE A 126 -7.77 1.62 -11.69
CA ILE A 126 -6.49 1.05 -12.19
C ILE A 126 -6.60 0.58 -13.65
N SER A 127 -7.73 -0.02 -14.02
CA SER A 127 -7.93 -0.57 -15.36
C SER A 127 -8.18 0.49 -16.43
N GLU A 128 -8.62 1.69 -16.01
CA GLU A 128 -8.90 2.81 -16.90
C GLU A 128 -7.71 3.78 -16.98
N ASP A 129 -6.83 3.82 -15.97
CA ASP A 129 -5.71 4.75 -15.87
C ASP A 129 -4.42 4.33 -16.58
N GLU A 130 -3.79 5.32 -17.23
CA GLU A 130 -2.41 5.27 -17.67
C GLU A 130 -1.47 5.59 -16.51
N ALA A 131 -0.29 4.95 -16.48
CA ALA A 131 0.78 5.31 -15.57
C ALA A 131 2.08 5.57 -16.32
N THR A 132 2.88 6.48 -15.78
CA THR A 132 4.20 6.80 -16.31
C THR A 132 5.28 6.31 -15.34
N ALA A 133 6.30 5.65 -15.87
CA ALA A 133 7.53 5.32 -15.14
C ALA A 133 8.74 5.93 -15.86
N THR A 134 9.65 6.51 -15.09
CA THR A 134 10.96 6.90 -15.60
C THR A 134 11.88 5.68 -15.55
N LEU A 135 12.47 5.32 -16.69
CA LEU A 135 13.47 4.26 -16.78
C LEU A 135 14.85 4.87 -16.99
N LYS A 136 15.85 4.28 -16.36
CA LYS A 136 17.27 4.60 -16.54
C LYS A 136 17.93 3.55 -17.42
N ARG A 137 18.81 3.99 -18.32
CA ARG A 137 19.63 3.09 -19.13
C ARG A 137 20.72 2.44 -18.28
N THR A 138 20.83 1.12 -18.38
CA THR A 138 21.88 0.28 -17.80
C THR A 138 22.57 -0.52 -18.91
N SER A 139 23.57 -1.34 -18.55
CA SER A 139 24.22 -2.23 -19.51
C SER A 139 23.32 -3.38 -19.99
N GLU A 140 22.27 -3.70 -19.22
CA GLU A 140 21.35 -4.81 -19.51
C GLU A 140 20.06 -4.32 -20.22
N GLY A 141 19.84 -3.00 -20.27
CA GLY A 141 18.69 -2.41 -20.96
C GLY A 141 18.17 -1.16 -20.26
N TRP A 142 16.85 -1.07 -20.10
CA TRP A 142 16.17 -0.01 -19.39
C TRP A 142 15.58 -0.56 -18.09
N GLU A 143 15.88 0.08 -16.97
CA GLU A 143 15.41 -0.32 -15.64
C GLU A 143 14.58 0.80 -15.01
N ALA A 144 13.48 0.45 -14.35
CA ALA A 144 12.66 1.43 -13.65
C ALA A 144 13.43 2.05 -12.47
N LEU A 145 13.33 3.37 -12.33
CA LEU A 145 13.85 4.12 -11.19
C LEU A 145 12.99 3.95 -9.93
#